data_AF-A0A8T4EBY4-F1
#
_entry.id   AF-A0A8T4EBY4-F1
#
_cell.length_a   1.000
_cell.length_b   1.000
_cell.length_c   1.000
_cell.angle_alpha   90.00
_cell.angle_beta   90.00
_cell.angle_gamma   90.00
#
_symmetry.space_group_name_H-M   'P 1'
#
loop_
_entity.id
_entity.type
_entity.pdbx_description
1 polymer ?
#
loop_
_entity_poly.entity_id
_entity_poly.type
_entity_poly.pdbx_seq_one_letter_code
_entity_poly.pdbx_strand_id
1 'polypeptide(L)'
;MSEKPEEYRIESDLLGTREIPKDVYWGIQTLRAQENFGVSLVRLYKYSTLVQALAMVKKACALANRDLNHLSGEYAEAIVQACDEVIEGKFEYQFVVDMLQGGAGTST
;
A
#
# COMPACT_ATOMS: atom_id res chain seq x y z
N MET A 1 11.60 16.65 -24.40
CA MET A 1 10.93 15.41 -23.99
C MET A 1 9.45 15.72 -23.89
N SER A 2 8.59 15.00 -24.61
CA SER A 2 7.14 15.23 -24.52
C SER A 2 6.65 14.60 -23.22
N GLU A 3 6.17 15.42 -22.28
CA GLU A 3 5.45 14.94 -21.10
C GLU A 3 4.19 14.22 -21.59
N LYS A 4 4.00 12.96 -21.18
CA LYS A 4 2.70 12.30 -21.33
C LYS A 4 1.74 12.97 -20.35
N PRO A 5 0.48 13.23 -20.72
CA PRO A 5 -0.50 13.72 -19.76
C PRO A 5 -0.60 12.71 -18.62
N GLU A 6 -0.44 13.16 -17.37
CA GLU A 6 -0.68 12.32 -16.20
C GLU A 6 -2.16 11.93 -16.18
N GLU A 7 -2.44 10.64 -16.33
CA GLU A 7 -3.78 10.10 -16.16
C GLU A 7 -4.04 9.86 -14.67
N TYR A 8 -5.21 10.29 -14.21
CA TYR A 8 -5.64 10.12 -12.83
C TYR A 8 -6.84 9.19 -12.73
N ARG A 9 -6.97 8.50 -11.60
CA ARG A 9 -8.18 7.81 -11.15
C ARG A 9 -8.73 8.51 -9.92
N ILE A 10 -10.06 8.53 -9.77
CA ILE A 10 -10.71 9.15 -8.62
C ILE A 10 -11.01 8.07 -7.58
N GLU A 11 -10.56 8.29 -6.35
CA GLU A 11 -10.89 7.45 -5.21
C GLU A 11 -11.63 8.25 -4.14
N SER A 12 -12.33 7.55 -3.24
CA SER A 12 -13.15 8.13 -2.18
C SER A 12 -12.89 7.41 -0.86
N ASP A 13 -12.80 8.16 0.23
CA ASP A 13 -12.81 7.66 1.59
C ASP A 13 -13.76 8.50 2.48
N LEU A 14 -13.67 8.35 3.80
CA LEU A 14 -14.52 9.06 4.76
C LEU A 14 -14.39 10.60 4.66
N LEU A 15 -13.26 11.12 4.18
CA LEU A 15 -12.98 12.56 4.09
C LEU A 15 -13.31 13.14 2.70
N GLY A 16 -13.89 12.34 1.80
CA GLY A 16 -14.30 12.73 0.46
C GLY A 16 -13.39 12.15 -0.63
N THR A 17 -13.35 12.80 -1.79
CA THR A 17 -12.66 12.31 -2.99
C THR A 17 -11.29 12.94 -3.21
N ARG A 18 -10.42 12.23 -3.94
CA ARG A 18 -9.11 12.70 -4.44
C ARG A 18 -8.77 12.07 -5.78
N GLU A 19 -7.94 12.77 -6.55
CA GLU A 19 -7.29 12.26 -7.76
C GLU A 19 -5.99 11.56 -7.39
N ILE A 20 -5.79 10.35 -7.91
CA ILE A 20 -4.62 9.51 -7.68
C ILE A 20 -3.97 9.20 -9.03
N PRO A 21 -2.65 9.35 -9.20
CA PRO A 21 -1.98 8.96 -10.44
C PRO A 21 -2.30 7.50 -10.80
N LYS A 22 -2.64 7.23 -12.06
CA LYS A 22 -3.17 5.91 -12.46
C LYS A 22 -2.15 4.78 -12.37
N ASP A 23 -0.87 5.10 -12.37
CA ASP A 23 0.28 4.19 -12.40
C ASP A 23 0.81 3.80 -11.01
N VAL A 24 0.31 4.39 -9.93
CA VAL A 24 0.67 4.02 -8.55
C VAL A 24 -0.27 2.96 -7.98
N TYR A 25 0.25 2.09 -7.13
CA TYR A 25 -0.50 0.99 -6.50
C TYR A 25 -1.24 1.41 -5.24
N TRP A 26 -0.77 2.46 -4.56
CA TRP A 26 -1.39 2.96 -3.34
C TRP A 26 -2.64 3.80 -3.63
N GLY A 27 -3.53 3.92 -2.65
CA GLY A 27 -4.81 4.63 -2.79
C GLY A 27 -4.90 5.94 -2.00
N ILE A 28 -6.12 6.47 -1.91
CA ILE A 28 -6.42 7.77 -1.28
C ILE A 28 -5.90 7.94 0.15
N GLN A 29 -5.96 6.89 0.98
CA GLN A 29 -5.49 6.98 2.37
C GLN A 29 -3.97 7.15 2.46
N THR A 30 -3.23 6.52 1.55
CA THR A 30 -1.77 6.71 1.43
C THR A 30 -1.42 8.10 0.91
N LEU A 31 -2.17 8.62 -0.07
CA LEU A 31 -2.01 10.02 -0.52
C LEU A 31 -2.15 10.98 0.65
N ARG A 32 -3.24 10.84 1.43
CA ARG A 32 -3.48 11.69 2.60
C ARG A 32 -2.35 11.57 3.63
N ALA A 33 -1.83 10.37 3.87
CA ALA A 33 -0.70 10.18 4.77
C ALA A 33 0.57 10.88 4.25
N GLN A 34 0.83 10.81 2.94
CA GLN A 34 1.94 11.51 2.30
C GLN A 34 1.79 13.04 2.38
N GLU A 35 0.57 13.57 2.23
CA GLU A 35 0.28 15.01 2.39
C GLU A 35 0.37 15.47 3.86
N ASN A 36 -0.04 14.62 4.80
CA ASN A 36 -0.04 14.92 6.23
C ASN A 36 1.34 14.79 6.88
N PHE A 37 2.18 13.88 6.39
CA PHE A 37 3.43 13.48 7.03
C PHE A 37 4.59 13.58 6.03
N GLY A 38 5.29 14.72 6.08
CA GLY A 38 6.53 14.98 5.33
C GLY A 38 7.62 15.53 6.25
N VAL A 39 7.81 14.90 7.41
CA VAL A 39 8.62 15.42 8.52
C VAL A 39 10.08 15.04 8.35
N SER A 40 10.39 13.76 8.19
CA SER A 40 11.77 13.26 8.07
C SER A 40 12.23 13.15 6.62
N LEU A 41 11.27 13.03 5.69
CA LEU A 41 11.47 12.69 4.28
C LEU A 41 12.13 11.30 4.09
N VAL A 42 12.22 10.51 5.16
CA VAL A 42 12.65 9.11 5.11
C VAL A 42 11.39 8.25 4.96
N ARG A 43 11.19 7.73 3.75
CA ARG A 43 10.01 6.93 3.40
C ARG A 43 10.16 5.47 3.78
N LEU A 44 9.03 4.80 3.98
CA LEU A 44 8.92 3.38 4.37
C LEU A 44 9.71 2.42 3.47
N TYR A 45 9.77 2.67 2.17
CA TYR A 45 10.52 1.79 1.25
C TYR A 45 12.00 1.61 1.63
N LYS A 46 12.59 2.54 2.38
CA LYS A 46 13.97 2.41 2.89
C LYS A 46 14.13 1.37 3.99
N TYR A 47 13.02 0.86 4.53
CA TYR A 47 12.95 -0.14 5.59
C TYR A 47 12.29 -1.42 5.05
N SER A 48 12.94 -2.04 4.06
CA SER A 48 12.43 -3.22 3.35
C SER A 48 12.01 -4.35 4.30
N THR A 49 12.73 -4.59 5.40
CA THR A 49 12.35 -5.60 6.41
C THR A 49 10.96 -5.36 7.01
N LEU A 50 10.58 -4.10 7.27
CA LEU A 50 9.25 -3.77 7.81
C LEU A 50 8.17 -4.00 6.74
N VAL A 51 8.42 -3.56 5.51
CA VAL A 51 7.52 -3.76 4.36
C VAL A 51 7.28 -5.25 4.10
N GLN A 52 8.35 -6.04 4.05
CA GLN A 52 8.29 -7.49 3.89
C GLN A 52 7.54 -8.15 5.05
N ALA A 53 7.79 -7.73 6.30
CA ALA A 53 7.07 -8.27 7.45
C ALA A 53 5.56 -7.98 7.40
N LEU A 54 5.16 -6.77 6.97
CA LEU A 54 3.74 -6.44 6.78
C LEU A 54 3.10 -7.32 5.70
N ALA A 55 3.80 -7.56 4.59
CA ALA A 55 3.33 -8.48 3.55
C ALA A 55 3.20 -9.92 4.06
N MET A 56 4.14 -10.41 4.87
CA MET A 56 4.04 -11.73 5.52
C MET A 56 2.81 -11.82 6.44
N VAL A 57 2.54 -10.78 7.23
CA VAL A 57 1.34 -10.72 8.08
C VAL A 57 0.07 -10.77 7.23
N LYS A 58 0.00 -9.98 6.16
CA LYS A 58 -1.18 -9.96 5.27
C LYS A 58 -1.37 -11.29 4.54
N LYS A 59 -0.30 -11.93 4.07
CA LYS A 59 -0.34 -13.29 3.50
C LYS A 59 -0.90 -14.30 4.49
N ALA A 60 -0.41 -14.31 5.74
CA ALA A 60 -0.91 -15.18 6.79
C ALA A 60 -2.41 -14.94 7.08
N CYS A 61 -2.83 -13.68 7.16
CA CYS A 61 -4.24 -13.33 7.34
C CYS A 61 -5.12 -13.80 6.17
N ALA A 62 -4.67 -13.66 4.93
CA ALA A 62 -5.42 -14.09 3.75
C ALA A 62 -5.62 -15.62 3.74
N LEU A 63 -4.56 -16.37 4.02
CA LEU A 63 -4.62 -17.84 4.14
C LEU A 63 -5.55 -18.28 5.26
N ALA A 64 -5.42 -17.70 6.46
CA ALA A 64 -6.27 -18.04 7.59
C ALA A 64 -7.76 -17.73 7.32
N ASN A 65 -8.06 -16.57 6.73
CA ASN A 65 -9.44 -16.21 6.38
C ASN A 65 -10.00 -17.12 5.27
N ARG A 66 -9.19 -17.55 4.31
CA ARG A 66 -9.59 -18.53 3.30
C ARG A 66 -9.93 -19.87 3.95
N ASP A 67 -9.07 -20.38 4.82
CA ASP A 67 -9.25 -21.69 5.46
C ASP A 67 -10.48 -21.72 6.39
N LEU A 68 -10.86 -20.56 6.95
CA LEU A 68 -12.10 -20.37 7.71
C LEU A 68 -13.32 -20.03 6.84
N ASN A 69 -13.19 -19.98 5.51
CA ASN A 69 -14.23 -19.58 4.55
C ASN A 69 -14.75 -18.12 4.73
N HIS A 70 -13.96 -17.25 5.34
CA HIS A 70 -14.24 -15.81 5.46
C HIS A 70 -13.79 -15.02 4.23
N LEU A 71 -12.98 -15.64 3.35
CA LEU A 71 -12.47 -15.07 2.12
C LEU A 71 -12.53 -16.14 1.01
N SER A 72 -12.98 -15.77 -0.20
CA SER A 72 -13.00 -16.72 -1.31
C SER A 72 -11.59 -17.12 -1.73
N GLY A 73 -11.46 -18.32 -2.30
CA GLY A 73 -10.17 -18.82 -2.80
C GLY A 73 -9.51 -17.88 -3.82
N GLU A 74 -10.30 -17.36 -4.77
CA GLU A 74 -9.82 -16.42 -5.80
C GLU A 74 -9.20 -15.15 -5.20
N TYR A 75 -9.89 -14.50 -4.25
CA TYR A 75 -9.35 -13.30 -3.60
C TYR A 75 -8.14 -13.62 -2.72
N ALA A 76 -8.16 -14.76 -2.03
CA ALA A 76 -7.03 -15.19 -1.21
C ALA A 76 -5.77 -15.44 -2.06
N GLU A 77 -5.90 -16.11 -3.20
CA GLU A 77 -4.79 -16.38 -4.13
C GLU A 77 -4.20 -15.09 -4.69
N ALA A 78 -5.04 -14.15 -5.12
CA ALA A 78 -4.58 -12.84 -5.60
C ALA A 78 -3.82 -12.05 -4.51
N ILE A 79 -4.33 -12.04 -3.27
CA ILE A 79 -3.66 -11.37 -2.15
C ILE A 79 -2.34 -12.06 -1.80
N VAL A 80 -2.30 -13.39 -1.78
CA VAL A 80 -1.09 -14.17 -1.51
C VAL A 80 -0.02 -13.87 -2.55
N GLN A 81 -0.37 -13.85 -3.83
CA GLN A 81 0.55 -13.51 -4.91
C GLN A 81 1.13 -12.10 -4.72
N ALA A 82 0.27 -11.09 -4.49
CA ALA A 82 0.73 -9.71 -4.29
C ALA A 82 1.65 -9.60 -3.06
N CYS A 83 1.35 -10.32 -1.98
CA CYS A 83 2.21 -10.36 -0.80
C CYS A 83 3.56 -11.02 -1.10
N ASP A 84 3.60 -12.11 -1.86
CA ASP A 84 4.85 -12.78 -2.25
C ASP A 84 5.72 -11.86 -3.11
N GLU A 85 5.12 -11.11 -4.04
CA GLU A 85 5.85 -10.13 -4.85
C GLU A 85 6.48 -9.03 -3.97
N VAL A 86 5.78 -8.53 -2.95
CA VAL A 86 6.32 -7.56 -1.99
C VAL A 86 7.42 -8.18 -1.11
N ILE A 87 7.25 -9.44 -0.67
CA ILE A 87 8.27 -10.16 0.11
C ILE A 87 9.56 -10.34 -0.71
N GLU A 88 9.43 -10.58 -2.02
CA GLU A 88 10.53 -10.66 -2.98
C GLU A 88 11.19 -9.31 -3.29
N GLY A 89 10.70 -8.20 -2.72
CA GLY A 89 11.23 -6.85 -2.94
C GLY A 89 10.70 -6.17 -4.22
N LYS A 90 9.60 -6.66 -4.80
CA LYS A 90 8.91 -5.94 -5.88
C LYS A 90 8.07 -4.82 -5.27
N PHE A 91 7.84 -3.77 -6.07
CA PHE A 91 6.99 -2.62 -5.71
C PHE A 91 7.43 -1.82 -4.47
N GLU A 92 8.67 -1.95 -4.01
CA GLU A 92 9.17 -1.23 -2.82
C GLU A 92 8.87 0.28 -2.86
N TYR A 93 9.03 0.93 -4.02
CA TYR A 93 8.78 2.37 -4.18
C TYR A 93 7.31 2.78 -4.02
N GLN A 94 6.37 1.84 -3.88
CA GLN A 94 4.96 2.11 -3.60
C GLN A 94 4.70 2.37 -2.11
N PHE A 95 5.66 2.11 -1.22
CA PHE A 95 5.57 2.39 0.21
C PHE A 95 6.12 3.80 0.51
N VAL A 96 5.30 4.81 0.23
CA VAL A 96 5.71 6.22 0.14
C VAL A 96 5.57 7.03 1.42
N VAL A 97 4.89 6.51 2.45
CA VAL A 97 4.64 7.24 3.69
C VAL A 97 5.92 7.46 4.48
N ASP A 98 6.04 8.64 5.09
CA ASP A 98 7.15 9.00 5.97
C ASP A 98 7.17 8.10 7.22
N MET A 99 8.35 7.70 7.66
CA MET A 99 8.53 6.91 8.88
C MET A 99 8.04 7.64 10.13
N LEU A 100 8.12 8.97 10.15
CA LEU A 100 7.56 9.81 11.21
C LEU A 100 6.10 10.17 10.88
N GLN A 101 5.26 9.14 10.76
CA GLN A 101 3.81 9.30 10.63
C GLN A 101 3.13 9.39 12.00
N GLY A 102 2.00 10.10 12.05
CA GLY A 102 1.03 9.98 13.15
C GLY A 102 0.19 8.69 13.03
N GLY A 103 -0.80 8.52 13.91
CA GLY A 103 -1.81 7.46 13.73
C GLY A 103 -1.34 6.04 14.09
N ALA A 104 -0.26 5.90 14.86
CA ALA A 104 0.21 4.63 15.43
C ALA A 104 0.46 3.51 14.41
N GLY A 105 0.88 3.87 13.19
CA GLY A 105 1.18 2.93 12.12
C GLY A 105 0.00 2.59 11.20
N THR A 106 -1.17 3.23 11.36
CA THR A 106 -2.35 2.99 10.51
C THR A 106 -2.10 3.28 9.03
N SER A 107 -1.16 4.19 8.71
CA SER A 107 -0.86 4.57 7.33
C SER A 107 0.33 3.79 6.72
N THR A 108 0.85 2.78 7.42
CA THR A 108 2.05 2.02 7.02
C THR A 108 1.78 1.02 5.92
#